data_AF-A0A091HFX6-F1
#
_entry.id   AF-A0A091HFX6-F1
#
_cell.length_a   1.000
_cell.length_b   1.000
_cell.length_c   1.000
_cell.angle_alpha   90.00
_cell.angle_beta   90.00
_cell.angle_gamma   90.00
#
_symmetry.space_group_name_H-M   'P 1'
#
loop_
_entity.id
_entity.type
_entity.pdbx_description
1 polymer ?
#
loop_
_entity_poly.entity_id
_entity_poly.type
_entity_poly.pdbx_seq_one_letter_code
_entity_poly.pdbx_strand_id
1 'polypeptide(L)'
;NLDVRLGFDLCTDEQDFLQKRRKVVAATLKDVLHLEEDLQEHEVPVVAVTTAGCGIRALTAMYGSIFGLQKLRVLDCVSYISGSSGTTWTMTKLYEDADWSRKELGEIIIEARKQATKCKMGAFCLRSMTNYYRELSQRTQAGHKTSFIDLWGLMIESMLNDGKSHHRLSDQRRAVNQGQNPLPIYLALNVKDKVATKDFREWVEFTPYEVGFLKYGAFIRAEDFGSEFFMGRLMKKLPESRICFMQGDSSAW
;
A
#
# COMPACT_ATOMS: atom_id res chain seq x y z
N ASN A 1 -10.30 -17.34 20.53
CA ASN A 1 -9.83 -16.08 19.93
C ASN A 1 -10.71 -15.70 18.76
N LEU A 2 -10.93 -14.41 18.57
CA LEU A 2 -11.59 -13.84 17.39
C LEU A 2 -10.60 -13.79 16.22
N ASP A 3 -11.10 -13.84 15.00
CA ASP A 3 -10.29 -13.60 13.78
C ASP A 3 -10.17 -12.10 13.49
N VAL A 4 -11.02 -11.28 14.09
CA VAL A 4 -10.91 -9.81 14.13
C VAL A 4 -10.17 -9.40 15.40
N ARG A 5 -9.07 -8.66 15.25
CA ARG A 5 -8.38 -7.99 16.34
C ARG A 5 -9.20 -6.79 16.80
N LEU A 6 -9.48 -6.73 18.10
CA LEU A 6 -10.15 -5.61 18.75
C LEU A 6 -9.16 -4.93 19.71
N GLY A 7 -8.78 -3.69 19.41
CA GLY A 7 -7.85 -2.89 20.18
C GLY A 7 -7.43 -1.62 19.44
N PHE A 8 -7.08 -0.59 20.20
CA PHE A 8 -6.63 0.70 19.66
C PHE A 8 -5.10 0.80 19.56
N ASP A 9 -4.38 -0.15 20.14
CA ASP A 9 -2.93 -0.24 20.01
C ASP A 9 -2.51 -0.88 18.68
N LEU A 10 -1.24 -0.70 18.34
CA LEU A 10 -0.60 -1.33 17.18
C LEU A 10 -0.64 -2.86 17.30
N CYS A 11 -0.79 -3.57 16.19
CA CYS A 11 -0.61 -5.02 16.19
C CYS A 11 0.84 -5.43 16.51
N THR A 12 1.02 -6.66 16.97
CA THR A 12 2.34 -7.19 17.35
C THR A 12 3.34 -7.13 16.20
N ASP A 13 2.92 -7.42 14.97
CA ASP A 13 3.80 -7.35 13.79
C ASP A 13 4.32 -5.94 13.52
N GLU A 14 3.50 -4.91 13.79
CA GLU A 14 3.92 -3.51 13.65
C GLU A 14 4.85 -3.07 14.80
N GLN A 15 4.60 -3.54 16.02
CA GLN A 15 5.51 -3.31 17.16
C GLN A 15 6.89 -3.93 16.89
N ASP A 16 6.93 -5.15 16.38
CA ASP A 16 8.16 -5.84 15.98
C ASP A 16 8.87 -5.12 14.82
N PHE A 17 8.09 -4.62 13.85
CA PHE A 17 8.63 -3.76 12.79
C PHE A 17 9.31 -2.51 13.38
N LEU A 18 8.64 -1.80 14.30
CA LEU A 18 9.19 -0.58 14.90
C LEU A 18 10.49 -0.84 15.66
N GLN A 19 10.57 -1.93 16.43
CA GLN A 19 11.81 -2.31 17.13
C GLN A 19 12.99 -2.49 16.15
N LYS A 20 12.73 -3.07 14.97
CA LYS A 20 13.76 -3.27 13.94
C LYS A 20 14.07 -1.95 13.22
N ARG A 21 13.03 -1.20 12.82
CA ARG A 21 13.17 0.04 12.05
C ARG A 21 13.87 1.13 12.87
N ARG A 22 13.62 1.23 14.18
CA ARG A 22 14.30 2.19 15.08
C ARG A 22 15.81 2.05 15.03
N LYS A 23 16.35 0.83 14.90
CA LYS A 23 17.80 0.61 14.78
C LYS A 23 18.36 1.19 13.49
N VAL A 24 17.63 1.05 12.39
CA VAL A 24 17.99 1.66 11.09
C VAL A 24 17.94 3.18 11.20
N VAL A 25 16.84 3.72 11.73
CA VAL A 25 16.64 5.17 11.89
C VAL A 25 17.70 5.79 12.80
N ALA A 26 18.03 5.14 13.93
CA ALA A 26 19.06 5.60 14.86
C ALA A 26 20.43 5.71 14.18
N ALA A 27 20.84 4.66 13.46
CA ALA A 27 22.11 4.64 12.75
C ALA A 27 22.18 5.72 11.67
N THR A 28 21.09 5.91 10.90
CA THR A 28 21.04 6.95 9.86
C THR A 28 21.02 8.36 10.44
N LEU A 29 20.27 8.61 11.51
CA LEU A 29 20.22 9.93 12.15
C LEU A 29 21.58 10.33 12.73
N LYS A 30 22.28 9.38 13.36
CA LYS A 30 23.64 9.62 13.84
C LYS A 30 24.57 10.06 12.71
N ASP A 31 24.55 9.35 11.58
CA ASP A 31 25.38 9.67 10.42
C ASP A 31 25.02 11.03 9.78
N VAL A 32 23.73 11.27 9.54
CA VAL A 32 23.24 12.48 8.85
C VAL A 32 23.40 13.75 9.70
N LEU A 33 23.15 13.66 11.02
CA LEU A 33 23.25 14.80 11.93
C LEU A 33 24.62 14.93 12.59
N HIS A 34 25.56 14.02 12.29
CA HIS A 34 26.90 13.96 12.88
C HIS A 34 26.87 13.94 14.42
N LEU A 35 26.01 13.10 14.99
CA LEU A 35 25.90 12.98 16.45
C LEU A 35 27.13 12.29 17.03
N GLU A 36 27.62 12.80 18.17
CA GLU A 36 28.79 12.23 18.86
C GLU A 36 28.46 10.85 19.47
N GLU A 37 27.28 10.72 20.08
CA GLU A 37 26.83 9.50 20.76
C GLU A 37 25.78 8.72 19.95
N ASP A 38 25.63 7.44 20.25
CA ASP A 38 24.53 6.62 19.72
C ASP A 38 23.20 6.99 20.39
N LEU A 39 22.14 7.12 19.59
CA LEU A 39 20.79 7.37 20.10
C LEU A 39 20.27 6.16 20.87
N GLN A 40 19.74 6.39 22.07
CA GLN A 40 18.97 5.41 22.81
C GLN A 40 17.60 5.19 22.17
N GLU A 41 16.98 4.04 22.42
CA GLU A 41 15.73 3.66 21.74
C GLU A 41 14.60 4.70 21.88
N HIS A 42 14.48 5.32 23.06
CA HIS A 42 13.46 6.32 23.34
C HIS A 42 13.75 7.71 22.75
N GLU A 43 14.97 7.93 22.24
CA GLU A 43 15.41 9.18 21.60
C GLU A 43 15.20 9.14 20.09
N VAL A 44 14.94 7.96 19.51
CA VAL A 44 14.75 7.78 18.07
C VAL A 44 13.36 8.31 17.65
N PRO A 45 13.28 9.39 16.86
CA PRO A 45 12.00 9.92 16.43
C PRO A 45 11.32 9.02 15.40
N VAL A 46 9.99 8.96 15.46
CA VAL A 46 9.18 8.33 14.41
C VAL A 46 8.89 9.36 13.33
N VAL A 47 9.51 9.20 12.17
CA VAL A 47 9.32 10.09 11.01
C VAL A 47 8.37 9.44 10.01
N ALA A 48 7.39 10.21 9.51
CA ALA A 48 6.47 9.75 8.49
C ALA A 48 6.56 10.63 7.23
N VAL A 49 6.52 10.00 6.07
CA VAL A 49 6.29 10.68 4.79
C VAL A 49 4.83 10.53 4.43
N THR A 50 4.12 11.66 4.37
CA THR A 50 2.70 11.69 4.00
C THR A 50 2.55 12.26 2.60
N THR A 51 1.76 11.59 1.76
CA THR A 51 1.56 12.01 0.37
C THR A 51 0.08 12.20 0.04
N ALA A 52 -0.22 13.15 -0.85
CA ALA A 52 -1.55 13.41 -1.35
C ALA A 52 -1.77 12.76 -2.72
N GLY A 53 -2.96 12.19 -2.92
CA GLY A 53 -3.37 11.58 -4.19
C GLY A 53 -3.66 12.60 -5.30
N CYS A 54 -3.34 12.25 -6.55
CA CYS A 54 -3.82 12.90 -7.77
C CYS A 54 -3.34 12.13 -9.03
N GLY A 55 -3.72 10.85 -9.15
CA GLY A 55 -3.37 10.01 -10.30
C GLY A 55 -1.88 10.03 -10.68
N ILE A 56 -1.58 10.11 -11.98
CA ILE A 56 -0.20 10.00 -12.48
C ILE A 56 0.72 11.13 -11.99
N ARG A 57 0.18 12.33 -11.73
CA ARG A 57 0.95 13.46 -11.19
C ARG A 57 1.52 13.11 -9.82
N ALA A 58 0.69 12.51 -8.97
CA ALA A 58 1.11 12.10 -7.64
C ALA A 58 2.07 10.90 -7.69
N LEU A 59 1.86 9.96 -8.63
CA LEU A 59 2.82 8.88 -8.90
C LEU A 59 4.22 9.45 -9.20
N THR A 60 4.31 10.38 -10.16
CA THR A 60 5.59 10.97 -10.58
C THR A 60 6.23 11.80 -9.47
N ALA A 61 5.43 12.64 -8.79
CA ALA A 61 5.92 13.45 -7.68
C ALA A 61 6.45 12.59 -6.53
N MET A 62 5.80 11.46 -6.24
CA MET A 62 6.24 10.55 -5.19
C MET A 62 7.59 9.91 -5.53
N TYR A 63 7.78 9.43 -6.77
CA TYR A 63 9.09 8.91 -7.20
C TYR A 63 10.21 9.94 -7.04
N GLY A 64 9.98 11.19 -7.49
CA GLY A 64 10.96 12.26 -7.33
C GLY A 64 11.24 12.60 -5.87
N SER A 65 10.22 12.60 -5.01
CA SER A 65 10.37 12.90 -3.58
C SER A 65 11.16 11.81 -2.85
N ILE A 66 10.83 10.53 -3.08
CA ILE A 66 11.56 9.40 -2.49
C ILE A 66 13.01 9.35 -3.00
N PHE A 67 13.24 9.66 -4.29
CA PHE A 67 14.58 9.80 -4.84
C PHE A 67 15.39 10.92 -4.17
N GLY A 68 14.76 12.09 -3.94
CA GLY A 68 15.37 13.19 -3.20
C GLY A 68 15.78 12.77 -1.79
N LEU A 69 14.89 12.09 -1.05
CA LEU A 69 15.19 11.57 0.29
C LEU A 69 16.35 10.56 0.26
N GLN A 70 16.42 9.71 -0.77
CA GLN A 70 17.54 8.77 -0.93
C GLN A 70 18.86 9.50 -1.20
N LYS A 71 18.87 10.50 -2.09
CA LYS A 71 20.07 11.29 -2.41
C LYS A 71 20.56 12.13 -1.23
N LEU A 72 19.64 12.61 -0.39
CA LEU A 72 19.94 13.29 0.86
C LEU A 72 20.30 12.34 2.01
N ARG A 73 20.28 11.01 1.77
CA ARG A 73 20.57 9.96 2.77
C ARG A 73 19.64 9.97 3.99
N VAL A 74 18.46 10.59 3.88
CA VAL A 74 17.45 10.68 4.96
C VAL A 74 16.28 9.72 4.77
N LEU A 75 16.22 8.98 3.67
CA LEU A 75 15.15 7.98 3.45
C LEU A 75 15.12 6.92 4.55
N ASP A 76 16.29 6.51 5.05
CA ASP A 76 16.38 5.53 6.13
C ASP A 76 15.97 6.07 7.51
N CYS A 77 15.82 7.39 7.65
CA CYS A 77 15.22 8.00 8.84
C CYS A 77 13.69 7.83 8.88
N VAL A 78 13.05 7.48 7.76
CA VAL A 78 11.58 7.39 7.66
C VAL A 78 11.08 6.07 8.25
N SER A 79 10.14 6.11 9.18
CA SER A 79 9.48 4.93 9.76
C SER A 79 8.24 4.51 8.96
N TYR A 80 7.45 5.48 8.49
CA TYR A 80 6.20 5.23 7.78
C TYR A 80 6.11 6.01 6.47
N ILE A 81 5.49 5.40 5.46
CA ILE A 81 5.08 6.10 4.23
C ILE A 81 3.58 5.90 4.08
N SER A 82 2.80 6.99 4.11
CA SER A 82 1.36 6.93 3.90
C SER A 82 0.94 7.52 2.55
N GLY A 83 0.01 6.86 1.86
CA GLY A 83 -0.49 7.31 0.57
C GLY A 83 -1.95 6.95 0.28
N SER A 84 -2.53 7.68 -0.67
CA SER A 84 -3.89 7.50 -1.18
C SER A 84 -3.93 7.77 -2.69
N SER A 85 -4.87 7.14 -3.40
CA SER A 85 -5.03 7.28 -4.85
C SER A 85 -3.70 7.09 -5.61
N GLY A 86 -3.32 7.99 -6.51
CA GLY A 86 -2.16 7.84 -7.38
C GLY A 86 -0.81 7.59 -6.69
N THR A 87 -0.63 7.97 -5.41
CA THR A 87 0.62 7.67 -4.68
C THR A 87 0.70 6.20 -4.29
N THR A 88 -0.45 5.55 -4.12
CA THR A 88 -0.50 4.10 -3.88
C THR A 88 0.10 3.33 -5.04
N TRP A 89 -0.02 3.81 -6.28
CA TRP A 89 0.55 3.15 -7.46
C TRP A 89 2.09 3.09 -7.39
N THR A 90 2.73 4.18 -6.95
CA THR A 90 4.18 4.21 -6.68
C THR A 90 4.55 3.27 -5.55
N MET A 91 3.84 3.36 -4.41
CA MET A 91 4.09 2.52 -3.25
C MET A 91 3.95 1.04 -3.60
N THR A 92 2.84 0.61 -4.19
CA THR A 92 2.65 -0.80 -4.56
C THR A 92 3.74 -1.30 -5.49
N LYS A 93 4.28 -0.45 -6.38
CA LYS A 93 5.35 -0.82 -7.30
C LYS A 93 6.71 -0.95 -6.59
N LEU A 94 7.05 0.00 -5.71
CA LEU A 94 8.29 -0.05 -4.93
C LEU A 94 8.32 -1.30 -4.03
N TYR A 95 7.21 -1.61 -3.36
CA TYR A 95 7.13 -2.72 -2.42
C TYR A 95 6.96 -4.09 -3.10
N GLU A 96 7.03 -4.17 -4.44
CA GLU A 96 7.30 -5.43 -5.15
C GLU A 96 8.73 -5.92 -4.94
N ASP A 97 9.63 -5.07 -4.43
CA ASP A 97 11.02 -5.39 -4.17
C ASP A 97 11.30 -5.26 -2.66
N ALA A 98 11.89 -6.32 -2.07
CA ALA A 98 12.14 -6.38 -0.63
C ALA A 98 13.20 -5.36 -0.16
N ASP A 99 14.04 -4.87 -1.06
CA ASP A 99 15.18 -4.00 -0.77
C ASP A 99 15.11 -2.67 -1.55
N TRP A 100 13.92 -2.24 -1.97
CA TRP A 100 13.74 -1.10 -2.86
C TRP A 100 14.42 0.19 -2.38
N SER A 101 14.41 0.48 -1.07
CA SER A 101 14.99 1.71 -0.51
C SER A 101 16.52 1.76 -0.62
N ARG A 102 17.16 0.58 -0.70
CA ARG A 102 18.62 0.40 -0.76
C ARG A 102 19.15 0.30 -2.19
N LYS A 103 18.26 0.08 -3.15
CA LYS A 103 18.59 0.03 -4.58
C LYS A 103 18.65 1.42 -5.18
N GLU A 104 19.43 1.57 -6.24
CA GLU A 104 19.46 2.83 -7.00
C GLU A 104 18.08 3.05 -7.63
N LEU A 105 17.36 4.07 -7.16
CA LEU A 105 15.99 4.32 -7.60
C LEU A 105 15.93 4.86 -9.05
N GLY A 106 17.04 5.29 -9.63
CA GLY A 106 17.11 5.82 -11.00
C GLY A 106 16.55 4.84 -12.02
N GLU A 107 16.95 3.57 -11.97
CA GLU A 107 16.42 2.52 -12.86
C GLU A 107 14.91 2.30 -12.69
N ILE A 108 14.42 2.30 -11.44
CA ILE A 108 12.98 2.16 -11.15
C ILE A 108 12.21 3.37 -11.71
N ILE A 109 12.79 4.57 -11.63
CA ILE A 109 12.20 5.80 -12.18
C ILE A 109 12.19 5.78 -13.71
N ILE A 110 13.23 5.24 -14.35
CA ILE A 110 13.28 5.09 -15.81
C ILE A 110 12.13 4.18 -16.27
N GLU A 111 11.93 3.04 -15.61
CA GLU A 111 10.81 2.15 -15.93
C GLU A 111 9.47 2.81 -15.64
N ALA A 112 9.30 3.46 -14.48
CA ALA A 112 8.08 4.19 -14.14
C ALA A 112 7.77 5.29 -15.17
N ARG A 113 8.79 5.98 -15.69
CA ARG A 113 8.65 6.98 -16.76
C ARG A 113 8.17 6.34 -18.05
N LYS A 114 8.77 5.22 -18.48
CA LYS A 114 8.33 4.44 -19.65
C LYS A 114 6.86 4.03 -19.51
N GLN A 115 6.48 3.51 -18.33
CA GLN A 115 5.10 3.11 -18.04
C GLN A 115 4.15 4.32 -18.04
N ALA A 116 4.55 5.46 -17.47
CA ALA A 116 3.73 6.67 -17.45
C ALA A 116 3.51 7.25 -18.87
N THR A 117 4.52 7.21 -19.75
CA THR A 117 4.45 7.81 -21.09
C THR A 117 3.97 6.87 -22.20
N LYS A 118 3.94 5.55 -21.98
CA LYS A 118 3.48 4.60 -23.01
C LYS A 118 2.06 4.87 -23.48
N CYS A 119 1.75 4.54 -24.73
CA CYS A 119 0.38 4.63 -25.25
C CYS A 119 -0.58 3.74 -24.44
N LYS A 120 -1.67 4.32 -23.94
CA LYS A 120 -2.64 3.63 -23.08
C LYS A 120 -3.77 2.96 -23.86
N MET A 121 -3.86 3.16 -25.18
CA MET A 121 -4.91 2.58 -26.04
C MET A 121 -5.00 1.05 -25.95
N GLY A 122 -3.87 0.38 -25.67
CA GLY A 122 -3.84 -1.06 -25.43
C GLY A 122 -4.74 -1.50 -24.26
N ALA A 123 -4.87 -0.69 -23.21
CA ALA A 123 -5.74 -1.00 -22.06
C ALA A 123 -7.24 -0.90 -22.41
N PHE A 124 -7.60 -0.22 -23.51
CA PHE A 124 -8.99 -0.02 -23.93
C PHE A 124 -9.37 -0.84 -25.18
N CYS A 125 -8.45 -1.66 -25.69
CA CYS A 125 -8.73 -2.46 -26.88
C CYS A 125 -9.66 -3.66 -26.56
N LEU A 126 -10.35 -4.19 -27.59
CA LEU A 126 -11.31 -5.28 -27.44
C LEU A 126 -10.70 -6.53 -26.75
N ARG A 127 -9.43 -6.83 -27.04
CA ARG A 127 -8.71 -7.94 -26.41
C ARG A 127 -8.59 -7.74 -24.90
N SER A 128 -8.21 -6.54 -24.47
CA SER A 128 -8.09 -6.18 -23.06
C SER A 128 -9.44 -6.22 -22.36
N MET A 129 -10.48 -5.65 -22.96
CA MET A 129 -11.84 -5.70 -22.42
C MET A 129 -12.36 -7.13 -22.25
N THR A 130 -12.08 -8.02 -23.22
CA THR A 130 -12.44 -9.44 -23.14
C THR A 130 -11.69 -10.13 -21.99
N ASN A 131 -10.41 -9.81 -21.79
CA ASN A 131 -9.63 -10.35 -20.68
C ASN A 131 -10.16 -9.84 -19.34
N TYR A 132 -10.47 -8.56 -19.21
CA TYR A 132 -11.03 -7.99 -17.98
C TYR A 132 -12.36 -8.64 -17.62
N TYR A 133 -13.25 -8.81 -18.59
CA TYR A 133 -14.52 -9.53 -18.37
C TYR A 133 -14.29 -10.95 -17.86
N ARG A 134 -13.32 -11.69 -18.44
CA ARG A 134 -12.98 -13.03 -17.98
C ARG A 134 -12.44 -13.03 -16.54
N GLU A 135 -11.55 -12.11 -16.20
CA GLU A 135 -11.00 -12.00 -14.85
C GLU A 135 -12.05 -11.60 -13.82
N LEU A 136 -12.96 -10.67 -14.15
CA LEU A 136 -14.07 -10.30 -13.30
C LEU A 136 -15.05 -11.47 -13.11
N SER A 137 -15.33 -12.24 -14.16
CA SER A 137 -16.15 -13.45 -14.07
C SER A 137 -15.52 -14.50 -13.15
N GLN A 138 -14.21 -14.75 -13.27
CA GLN A 138 -13.48 -15.64 -12.36
C GLN A 138 -13.52 -15.14 -10.92
N ARG A 139 -13.36 -13.83 -10.69
CA ARG A 139 -13.44 -13.20 -9.37
C ARG A 139 -14.83 -13.35 -8.76
N THR A 140 -15.89 -13.21 -9.55
CA THR A 140 -17.27 -13.46 -9.12
C THR A 140 -17.51 -14.94 -8.78
N GLN A 141 -17.00 -15.87 -9.60
CA GLN A 141 -17.07 -17.31 -9.31
C GLN A 141 -16.33 -17.68 -8.02
N ALA A 142 -15.22 -17.00 -7.72
CA ALA A 142 -14.49 -17.16 -6.46
C ALA A 142 -15.25 -16.59 -5.24
N GLY A 143 -16.38 -15.91 -5.44
CA GLY A 143 -17.25 -15.41 -4.38
C GLY A 143 -17.10 -13.92 -4.06
N HIS A 144 -16.24 -13.19 -4.77
CA HIS A 144 -16.13 -11.74 -4.58
C HIS A 144 -17.28 -11.01 -5.30
N LYS A 145 -17.73 -9.91 -4.69
CA LYS A 145 -18.55 -8.92 -5.40
C LYS A 145 -17.65 -8.13 -6.35
N THR A 146 -18.12 -7.86 -7.55
CA THR A 146 -17.40 -7.07 -8.56
C THR A 146 -18.17 -5.81 -8.90
N SER A 147 -17.42 -4.76 -9.21
CA SER A 147 -17.94 -3.42 -9.52
C SER A 147 -17.08 -2.76 -10.60
N PHE A 148 -17.41 -1.50 -10.95
CA PHE A 148 -16.55 -0.70 -11.81
C PHE A 148 -15.15 -0.47 -11.21
N ILE A 149 -15.02 -0.50 -9.89
CA ILE A 149 -13.73 -0.31 -9.21
C ILE A 149 -12.78 -1.47 -9.54
N ASP A 150 -13.30 -2.71 -9.60
CA ASP A 150 -12.50 -3.87 -9.99
C ASP A 150 -12.05 -3.76 -11.46
N LEU A 151 -12.93 -3.31 -12.35
CA LEU A 151 -12.57 -3.04 -13.75
C LEU A 151 -11.48 -1.96 -13.83
N TRP A 152 -11.63 -0.88 -13.06
CA TRP A 152 -10.65 0.21 -13.00
C TRP A 152 -9.29 -0.26 -12.49
N GLY A 153 -9.25 -1.13 -11.47
CA GLY A 153 -8.02 -1.75 -11.00
C GLY A 153 -7.28 -2.55 -12.08
N LEU A 154 -8.01 -3.34 -12.87
CA LEU A 154 -7.44 -4.08 -14.02
C LEU A 154 -6.91 -3.14 -15.12
N MET A 155 -7.59 -2.02 -15.35
CA MET A 155 -7.15 -1.01 -16.30
C MET A 155 -5.90 -0.28 -15.81
N ILE A 156 -5.82 0.11 -14.53
CA ILE A 156 -4.61 0.68 -13.92
C ILE A 156 -3.44 -0.28 -14.10
N GLU A 157 -3.62 -1.56 -13.76
CA GLU A 157 -2.59 -2.59 -13.94
C GLU A 157 -2.12 -2.65 -15.39
N SER A 158 -3.05 -2.69 -16.35
CA SER A 158 -2.69 -2.72 -17.77
C SER A 158 -2.01 -1.44 -18.26
N MET A 159 -2.33 -0.29 -17.67
CA MET A 159 -1.75 1.00 -18.03
C MET A 159 -0.36 1.21 -17.44
N LEU A 160 -0.06 0.63 -16.28
CA LEU A 160 1.17 0.87 -15.52
C LEU A 160 2.14 -0.31 -15.50
N ASN A 161 1.71 -1.49 -15.96
CA ASN A 161 2.55 -2.69 -16.04
C ASN A 161 2.55 -3.26 -17.47
N ASP A 162 3.60 -4.00 -17.81
CA ASP A 162 3.71 -4.72 -19.10
C ASP A 162 3.02 -6.09 -19.09
N GLY A 163 2.44 -6.47 -17.94
CA GLY A 163 1.73 -7.72 -17.77
C GLY A 163 0.95 -7.77 -16.46
N LYS A 164 0.34 -8.93 -16.22
CA LYS A 164 -0.42 -9.21 -15.00
C LYS A 164 0.52 -9.32 -13.80
N SER A 165 0.27 -8.52 -12.77
CA SER A 165 0.93 -8.62 -11.47
C SER A 165 0.12 -9.53 -10.55
N HIS A 166 0.80 -10.50 -9.95
CA HIS A 166 0.20 -11.42 -8.99
C HIS A 166 0.43 -11.00 -7.53
N HIS A 167 1.07 -9.85 -7.32
CA HIS A 167 1.39 -9.33 -6.01
C HIS A 167 0.14 -8.99 -5.21
N ARG A 168 0.24 -9.18 -3.90
CA ARG A 168 -0.80 -8.92 -2.92
C ARG A 168 -0.28 -8.00 -1.82
N LEU A 169 -1.17 -7.54 -0.95
CA LEU A 169 -0.78 -6.66 0.15
C LEU A 169 0.08 -7.42 1.17
N SER A 170 -0.30 -8.65 1.51
CA SER A 170 0.44 -9.50 2.45
C SER A 170 1.86 -9.83 1.96
N ASP A 171 2.07 -9.89 0.63
CA ASP A 171 3.40 -10.13 0.05
C ASP A 171 4.40 -9.02 0.41
N GLN A 172 3.93 -7.80 0.68
CA GLN A 172 4.78 -6.66 1.03
C GLN A 172 5.43 -6.81 2.41
N ARG A 173 4.98 -7.75 3.26
CA ARG A 173 5.65 -8.07 4.53
C ARG A 173 7.14 -8.36 4.33
N ARG A 174 7.52 -8.98 3.19
CA ARG A 174 8.93 -9.25 2.86
C ARG A 174 9.79 -8.00 2.75
N ALA A 175 9.18 -6.85 2.44
CA ALA A 175 9.87 -5.57 2.31
C ALA A 175 9.99 -4.83 3.65
N VAL A 176 9.35 -5.30 4.72
CA VAL A 176 9.35 -4.60 6.02
C VAL A 176 9.74 -5.49 7.19
N ASN A 177 9.81 -6.81 7.01
CA ASN A 177 10.10 -7.78 8.07
C ASN A 177 11.46 -7.60 8.77
N GLN A 178 12.43 -6.90 8.16
CA GLN A 178 13.72 -6.54 8.74
C GLN A 178 13.84 -5.04 9.08
N GLY A 179 12.77 -4.26 8.96
CA GLY A 179 12.81 -2.80 9.10
C GLY A 179 13.62 -2.10 8.00
N GLN A 180 13.88 -2.79 6.87
CA GLN A 180 14.76 -2.30 5.81
C GLN A 180 14.11 -1.21 4.93
N ASN A 181 12.78 -1.20 4.83
CA ASN A 181 12.01 -0.12 4.24
C ASN A 181 11.07 0.48 5.29
N PRO A 182 10.59 1.72 5.10
CA PRO A 182 9.47 2.26 5.89
C PRO A 182 8.21 1.38 5.76
N LEU A 183 7.33 1.36 6.75
CA LEU A 183 6.06 0.63 6.63
C LEU A 183 5.10 1.40 5.69
N PRO A 184 4.55 0.74 4.65
CA PRO A 184 3.57 1.37 3.78
C PRO A 184 2.19 1.35 4.44
N ILE A 185 1.53 2.51 4.48
CA ILE A 185 0.16 2.67 4.93
C ILE A 185 -0.67 3.20 3.76
N TYR A 186 -1.65 2.41 3.33
CA TYR A 186 -2.60 2.81 2.30
C TYR A 186 -3.93 3.19 2.94
N LEU A 187 -4.54 4.26 2.45
CA LEU A 187 -5.78 4.79 3.02
C LEU A 187 -6.93 4.72 2.00
N ALA A 188 -8.11 4.34 2.48
CA ALA A 188 -9.38 4.47 1.78
C ALA A 188 -10.47 5.00 2.73
N LEU A 189 -11.62 5.37 2.15
CA LEU A 189 -12.79 5.78 2.92
C LEU A 189 -13.89 4.73 2.79
N ASN A 190 -14.42 4.30 3.92
CA ASN A 190 -15.71 3.65 4.00
C ASN A 190 -16.81 4.71 4.01
N VAL A 191 -17.81 4.53 3.15
CA VAL A 191 -18.96 5.42 3.01
C VAL A 191 -20.24 4.61 3.14
N LYS A 192 -21.37 5.29 3.37
CA LYS A 192 -22.69 4.67 3.35
C LYS A 192 -23.40 5.00 2.06
N ASP A 193 -24.05 3.99 1.47
CA ASP A 193 -24.92 4.20 0.32
C ASP A 193 -25.97 5.27 0.64
N LYS A 194 -26.19 6.17 -0.32
CA LYS A 194 -27.19 7.24 -0.25
C LYS A 194 -26.97 8.28 0.88
N VAL A 195 -25.79 8.29 1.50
CA VAL A 195 -25.36 9.35 2.43
C VAL A 195 -24.22 10.11 1.76
N ALA A 196 -24.26 11.44 1.79
CA ALA A 196 -23.17 12.21 1.21
C ALA A 196 -21.87 11.97 1.98
N THR A 197 -20.75 11.82 1.28
CA THR A 197 -19.41 11.58 1.87
C THR A 197 -19.00 12.67 2.86
N LYS A 198 -19.54 13.89 2.73
CA LYS A 198 -19.32 14.98 3.69
C LYS A 198 -19.99 14.69 5.05
N ASP A 199 -21.12 13.99 5.04
CA ASP A 199 -21.96 13.73 6.21
C ASP A 199 -21.53 12.43 6.91
N PHE A 200 -20.98 11.46 6.16
CA PHE A 200 -20.43 10.23 6.72
C PHE A 200 -19.21 9.74 5.92
N ARG A 201 -18.10 9.55 6.64
CA ARG A 201 -16.90 8.89 6.14
C ARG A 201 -16.11 8.28 7.30
N GLU A 202 -15.50 7.14 7.06
CA GLU A 202 -14.65 6.45 8.03
C GLU A 202 -13.37 6.02 7.35
N TRP A 203 -12.23 6.32 7.98
CA TRP A 203 -10.94 5.90 7.47
C TRP A 203 -10.77 4.39 7.63
N VAL A 204 -10.41 3.75 6.52
CA VAL A 204 -9.94 2.37 6.50
C VAL A 204 -8.45 2.40 6.18
N GLU A 205 -7.68 1.82 7.08
CA GLU A 205 -6.24 1.68 6.94
C GLU A 205 -5.90 0.30 6.39
N PHE A 206 -4.91 0.24 5.50
CA PHE A 206 -4.37 -0.99 4.96
C PHE A 206 -2.85 -0.97 5.12
N THR A 207 -2.33 -1.98 5.80
CA THR A 207 -0.89 -2.26 5.90
C THR A 207 -0.62 -3.69 5.45
N PRO A 208 0.64 -4.07 5.20
CA PRO A 208 0.99 -5.46 4.93
C PRO A 208 0.56 -6.42 6.04
N TYR A 209 0.37 -5.94 7.27
CA TYR A 209 0.00 -6.75 8.42
C TYR A 209 -1.52 -6.87 8.56
N GLU A 210 -2.22 -5.74 8.62
CA GLU A 210 -3.65 -5.69 8.91
C GLU A 210 -4.40 -4.60 8.15
N VAL A 211 -5.72 -4.78 8.06
CA VAL A 211 -6.66 -3.87 7.42
C VAL A 211 -7.80 -3.62 8.38
N GLY A 212 -8.19 -2.37 8.58
CA GLY A 212 -9.24 -2.09 9.55
C GLY A 212 -9.65 -0.65 9.73
N PHE A 213 -10.53 -0.45 10.71
CA PHE A 213 -11.12 0.83 11.03
C PHE A 213 -10.47 1.42 12.27
N LEU A 214 -9.74 2.53 12.09
CA LEU A 214 -9.14 3.30 13.19
C LEU A 214 -10.19 3.69 14.24
N LYS A 215 -11.37 4.13 13.79
CA LYS A 215 -12.47 4.59 14.64
C LYS A 215 -12.98 3.52 15.61
N TYR A 216 -12.87 2.24 15.25
CA TYR A 216 -13.44 1.13 16.02
C TYR A 216 -12.40 0.25 16.68
N GLY A 217 -11.10 0.50 16.44
CA GLY A 217 -10.04 -0.38 16.88
C GLY A 217 -10.24 -1.81 16.38
N ALA A 218 -10.74 -1.98 15.15
CA ALA A 218 -11.16 -3.28 14.63
C ALA A 218 -10.42 -3.59 13.34
N PHE A 219 -9.60 -4.63 13.37
CA PHE A 219 -8.67 -4.99 12.30
C PHE A 219 -8.71 -6.48 11.97
N ILE A 220 -8.48 -6.82 10.72
CA ILE A 220 -8.30 -8.18 10.22
C ILE A 220 -6.93 -8.29 9.57
N ARG A 221 -6.43 -9.52 9.41
CA ARG A 221 -5.21 -9.75 8.62
C ARG A 221 -5.42 -9.29 7.17
N ALA A 222 -4.37 -8.72 6.56
CA ALA A 222 -4.41 -8.23 5.18
C ALA A 222 -4.97 -9.25 4.18
N GLU A 223 -4.56 -10.52 4.30
CA GLU A 223 -4.97 -11.62 3.42
C GLU A 223 -6.43 -12.06 3.58
N ASP A 224 -7.10 -11.64 4.67
CA ASP A 224 -8.50 -11.96 4.88
C ASP A 224 -9.44 -10.83 4.41
N PHE A 225 -8.92 -9.70 3.92
CA PHE A 225 -9.72 -8.61 3.38
C PHE A 225 -10.57 -9.06 2.18
N GLY A 226 -11.87 -8.78 2.27
CA GLY A 226 -12.89 -9.23 1.31
C GLY A 226 -13.58 -10.55 1.70
N SER A 227 -13.10 -11.26 2.72
CA SER A 227 -13.76 -12.46 3.26
C SER A 227 -15.03 -12.13 4.06
N GLU A 228 -15.84 -13.15 4.34
CA GLU A 228 -17.09 -12.98 5.11
C GLU A 228 -16.85 -13.26 6.60
N PHE A 229 -17.26 -12.32 7.45
CA PHE A 229 -17.13 -12.41 8.91
C PHE A 229 -18.49 -12.31 9.59
N PHE A 230 -18.63 -12.99 10.73
CA PHE A 230 -19.80 -12.89 11.61
C PHE A 230 -19.35 -12.88 13.06
N MET A 231 -19.80 -11.89 13.84
CA MET A 231 -19.45 -11.71 15.25
C MET A 231 -17.93 -11.83 15.54
N GLY A 232 -17.11 -11.23 14.67
CA GLY A 232 -15.65 -11.23 14.81
C GLY A 232 -14.95 -12.53 14.39
N ARG A 233 -15.67 -13.49 13.80
CA ARG A 233 -15.13 -14.77 13.32
C ARG A 233 -15.21 -14.88 11.81
N LEU A 234 -14.19 -15.49 11.21
CA LEU A 234 -14.12 -15.74 9.78
C LEU A 234 -15.06 -16.88 9.42
N MET A 235 -16.09 -16.58 8.64
CA MET A 235 -17.11 -17.57 8.24
C MET A 235 -16.77 -18.23 6.91
N LYS A 236 -16.26 -17.43 5.97
CA LYS A 236 -15.85 -17.90 4.65
C LYS A 236 -14.64 -17.12 4.19
N LYS A 237 -13.52 -17.82 4.10
CA LYS A 237 -12.27 -17.28 3.56
C LYS A 237 -12.37 -17.18 2.04
N LEU A 238 -12.17 -15.98 1.51
CA LEU A 238 -11.93 -15.77 0.09
C LEU A 238 -10.42 -15.71 -0.19
N PRO A 239 -9.99 -16.00 -1.44
CA PRO A 239 -8.61 -15.75 -1.84
C PRO A 239 -8.26 -14.26 -1.69
N GLU A 240 -7.06 -13.98 -1.18
CA GLU A 240 -6.56 -12.61 -1.09
C GLU A 240 -6.53 -11.97 -2.49
N SER A 241 -7.03 -10.73 -2.56
CA SER A 241 -7.10 -10.00 -3.82
C SER A 241 -5.71 -9.58 -4.31
N ARG A 242 -5.51 -9.62 -5.62
CA ARG A 242 -4.34 -8.98 -6.25
C ARG A 242 -4.35 -7.49 -5.95
N ILE A 243 -3.17 -6.90 -5.79
CA ILE A 243 -3.02 -5.52 -5.34
C ILE A 243 -3.64 -4.50 -6.29
N CYS A 244 -3.81 -4.84 -7.57
CA CYS A 244 -4.49 -3.99 -8.54
C CYS A 244 -5.96 -3.70 -8.20
N PHE A 245 -6.67 -4.65 -7.58
CA PHE A 245 -8.05 -4.41 -7.13
C PHE A 245 -8.07 -3.35 -6.01
N MET A 246 -7.09 -3.38 -5.11
CA MET A 246 -6.94 -2.36 -4.07
C MET A 246 -6.49 -1.00 -4.61
N GLN A 247 -5.67 -0.96 -5.66
CA GLN A 247 -5.33 0.29 -6.35
C GLN A 247 -6.57 0.94 -6.97
N GLY A 248 -7.53 0.12 -7.41
CA GLY A 248 -8.87 0.57 -7.80
C GLY A 248 -9.57 1.26 -6.63
N ASP A 249 -9.69 0.57 -5.49
CA ASP A 249 -10.37 1.07 -4.28
C ASP A 249 -9.77 2.39 -3.76
N SER A 250 -8.44 2.50 -3.73
CA SER A 250 -7.75 3.71 -3.25
C SER A 250 -7.89 4.91 -4.18
N SER A 251 -8.20 4.66 -5.45
CA SER A 251 -8.28 5.67 -6.52
C SER A 251 -9.71 6.05 -6.90
N ALA A 252 -10.72 5.37 -6.35
CA ALA A 252 -12.13 5.52 -6.69
C ALA A 252 -12.85 6.67 -5.95
N TRP A 253 -12.10 7.63 -5.37
CA TRP A 253 -12.63 8.74 -4.57
C TRP A 253 -12.18 10.10 -5.10
#